data_AF-A0A6J4BXG2-F1
#
_entry.id   AF-A0A6J4BXG2-F1
#
_cell.length_a   1.000
_cell.length_b   1.000
_cell.length_c   1.000
_cell.angle_alpha   90.00
_cell.angle_beta   90.00
_cell.angle_gamma   90.00
#
_symmetry.space_group_name_H-M   'P 1'
#
loop_
_entity.id
_entity.type
_entity.pdbx_description
1 polymer ?
#
loop_
_entity_poly.entity_id
_entity_poly.type
_entity_poly.pdbx_seq_one_letter_code
_entity_poly.pdbx_strand_id
1 'polypeptide(L)'
;MMMLMAALLAAADRPVVVSSVTTAQLVELCRGNDTDPTPNFCTGYIIAAFDTLSLSREICPLQTRASNIQVVATTRKYLRKHAKVTGTGAPSFVVRDALQEAFPCKRR
;
A
#
# COMPACT_ATOMS: atom_id res chain seq x y z
N MET A 1 27.28 -0.18 42.30
CA MET A 1 26.90 0.83 41.28
C MET A 1 27.35 0.36 39.89
N MET A 2 26.88 -0.82 39.44
CA MET A 2 27.36 -1.43 38.17
C MET A 2 26.25 -2.23 37.46
N MET A 3 25.14 -2.50 38.13
CA MET A 3 23.98 -3.20 37.56
C MET A 3 23.02 -2.30 36.78
N LEU A 4 23.14 -0.96 36.86
CA LEU A 4 22.29 -0.03 36.11
C LEU A 4 22.73 0.16 34.64
N MET A 5 23.96 -0.20 34.28
CA MET A 5 24.46 -0.04 32.91
C MET A 5 24.09 -1.20 31.97
N ALA A 6 23.69 -2.36 32.51
CA ALA A 6 23.31 -3.51 31.69
C ALA A 6 21.91 -3.37 31.05
N ALA A 7 21.04 -2.52 31.60
CA ALA A 7 19.68 -2.32 31.09
C ALA A 7 19.60 -1.38 29.87
N LEU A 8 20.66 -0.60 29.60
CA LEU A 8 20.70 0.36 28.49
C LEU A 8 21.13 -0.27 27.14
N LEU A 9 21.64 -1.49 27.16
CA LEU A 9 22.13 -2.19 25.96
C LEU A 9 21.08 -3.10 25.30
N ALA A 10 19.87 -3.21 25.87
CA ALA A 10 18.80 -4.08 25.35
C ALA A 10 17.85 -3.38 24.37
N ALA A 11 17.96 -2.06 24.19
CA ALA A 11 17.33 -1.35 23.08
C ALA A 11 18.22 -1.49 21.82
N ALA A 12 18.48 -2.72 21.41
CA ALA A 12 18.95 -2.94 20.05
C ALA A 12 17.87 -2.38 19.13
N ASP A 13 18.23 -1.41 18.30
CA ASP A 13 17.46 -0.91 17.15
C ASP A 13 17.06 -2.10 16.28
N ARG A 14 16.01 -2.82 16.67
CA ARG A 14 15.37 -3.77 15.77
C ARG A 14 14.79 -2.88 14.69
N PRO A 15 15.20 -3.05 13.42
CA PRO A 15 14.61 -2.27 12.34
C PRO A 15 13.10 -2.43 12.46
N VAL A 16 12.39 -1.31 12.63
CA VAL A 16 10.94 -1.31 12.68
C VAL A 16 10.48 -1.70 11.29
N VAL A 17 10.26 -3.00 11.07
CA VAL A 17 9.77 -3.52 9.79
C VAL A 17 8.27 -3.25 9.74
N VAL A 18 7.87 -2.02 9.43
CA VAL A 18 6.45 -1.61 9.35
C VAL A 18 5.71 -2.37 8.22
N SER A 19 6.44 -2.90 7.24
CA SER A 19 5.92 -3.87 6.27
C SER A 19 7.00 -4.88 5.91
N SER A 20 6.71 -6.18 6.09
CA SER A 20 7.58 -7.29 5.67
C SER A 20 7.59 -7.53 4.16
N VAL A 21 6.81 -6.74 3.41
CA VAL A 21 6.61 -6.88 1.97
C VAL A 21 7.32 -5.72 1.26
N THR A 22 8.13 -6.04 0.27
CA THR A 22 8.72 -5.03 -0.63
C THR A 22 7.74 -4.68 -1.75
N THR A 23 7.93 -3.53 -2.40
CA THR A 23 7.11 -3.21 -3.59
C THR A 23 7.27 -4.25 -4.69
N ALA A 24 8.46 -4.82 -4.88
CA ALA A 24 8.67 -5.88 -5.85
C ALA A 24 7.81 -7.13 -5.53
N GLN A 25 7.79 -7.55 -4.25
CA GLN A 25 6.94 -8.64 -3.80
C GLN A 25 5.45 -8.31 -3.97
N LEU A 26 5.03 -7.07 -3.66
CA LEU A 26 3.65 -6.65 -3.88
C LEU A 26 3.27 -6.71 -5.37
N VAL A 27 4.13 -6.23 -6.27
CA VAL A 27 3.91 -6.30 -7.73
C VAL A 27 3.71 -7.74 -8.18
N GLU A 28 4.54 -8.66 -7.70
CA GLU A 28 4.42 -10.09 -8.00
C GLU A 28 3.11 -10.69 -7.45
N LEU A 29 2.77 -10.41 -6.19
CA LEU A 29 1.51 -10.83 -5.56
C LEU A 29 0.28 -10.24 -6.26
N CYS A 30 0.44 -9.10 -6.92
CA CYS A 30 -0.59 -8.42 -7.67
C CYS A 30 -0.68 -8.82 -9.15
N ARG A 31 0.18 -9.72 -9.64
CA ARG A 31 0.06 -10.27 -11.00
C ARG A 31 -1.26 -11.02 -11.19
N GLY A 32 -1.61 -11.25 -12.45
CA GLY A 32 -2.83 -11.95 -12.86
C GLY A 32 -3.86 -11.03 -13.50
N ASN A 33 -5.10 -11.49 -13.55
CA ASN A 33 -6.21 -10.77 -14.16
C ASN A 33 -6.65 -9.61 -13.25
N ASP A 34 -6.76 -8.40 -13.82
CA ASP A 34 -7.15 -7.19 -13.09
C ASP A 34 -8.56 -7.24 -12.51
N THR A 35 -9.45 -8.00 -13.15
CA THR A 35 -10.84 -8.13 -12.74
C THR A 35 -11.11 -9.37 -11.89
N ASP A 36 -10.06 -10.10 -11.48
CA ASP A 36 -10.20 -11.24 -10.59
C ASP A 36 -10.71 -10.79 -9.21
N PRO A 37 -11.93 -11.19 -8.79
CA PRO A 37 -12.51 -10.79 -7.52
C PRO A 37 -11.97 -11.61 -6.34
N THR A 38 -11.08 -12.57 -6.58
CA THR A 38 -10.58 -13.48 -5.54
C THR A 38 -9.90 -12.69 -4.40
N PRO A 39 -10.32 -12.91 -3.15
CA PRO A 39 -9.65 -12.32 -2.00
C PRO A 39 -8.28 -12.98 -1.84
N ASN A 40 -7.24 -12.18 -1.98
CA ASN A 40 -5.85 -12.58 -1.79
C ASN A 40 -5.08 -11.41 -1.14
N PHE A 41 -3.78 -11.60 -0.91
CA PHE A 41 -2.96 -10.58 -0.28
C PHE A 41 -3.00 -9.24 -1.03
N CYS A 42 -2.86 -9.23 -2.36
CA CYS A 42 -2.90 -8.02 -3.17
C CYS A 42 -4.25 -7.29 -3.02
N THR A 43 -5.36 -8.01 -3.18
CA THR A 43 -6.72 -7.48 -3.02
C THR A 43 -6.90 -6.86 -1.63
N GLY A 44 -6.54 -7.59 -0.57
CA GLY A 44 -6.67 -7.10 0.80
C GLY A 44 -5.79 -5.88 1.10
N TYR A 45 -4.55 -5.88 0.60
CA TYR A 45 -3.62 -4.77 0.78
C TYR A 45 -4.14 -3.48 0.13
N ILE A 46 -4.65 -3.58 -1.10
CA ILE A 46 -5.19 -2.44 -1.85
C ILE A 46 -6.45 -1.89 -1.17
N ILE A 47 -7.39 -2.75 -0.76
CA ILE A 47 -8.63 -2.31 -0.12
C ILE A 47 -8.34 -1.66 1.24
N ALA A 48 -7.45 -2.24 2.05
CA ALA A 48 -7.06 -1.63 3.33
C ALA A 48 -6.42 -0.24 3.15
N ALA A 49 -5.57 -0.08 2.12
CA ALA A 49 -5.00 1.23 1.78
C ALA A 49 -6.08 2.21 1.31
N PHE A 50 -7.00 1.76 0.46
CA PHE A 50 -8.13 2.57 -0.02
C PHE A 50 -8.99 3.08 1.14
N ASP A 51 -9.40 2.21 2.07
CA ASP A 51 -10.22 2.60 3.21
C ASP A 51 -9.49 3.60 4.10
N THR A 52 -8.20 3.36 4.38
CA THR A 52 -7.36 4.26 5.17
C THR A 52 -7.27 5.65 4.54
N LEU A 53 -7.03 5.73 3.23
CA LEU A 53 -6.88 7.00 2.50
C LEU A 53 -8.23 7.72 2.33
N SER A 54 -9.32 6.97 2.17
CA SER A 54 -10.68 7.51 2.08
C SER A 54 -11.09 8.15 3.42
N LEU A 55 -10.87 7.45 4.53
CA LEU A 55 -11.18 7.93 5.89
C LEU A 55 -10.34 9.16 6.27
N SER A 56 -9.08 9.21 5.86
CA SER A 56 -8.19 10.36 6.07
C SER A 56 -8.38 11.51 5.07
N ARG A 57 -9.26 11.33 4.07
CA ARG A 57 -9.52 12.29 2.98
C ARG A 57 -8.29 12.62 2.13
N GLU A 58 -7.35 11.67 2.02
CA GLU A 58 -6.26 11.74 1.05
C GLU A 58 -6.72 11.37 -0.37
N ILE A 59 -7.83 10.63 -0.48
CA ILE A 59 -8.55 10.36 -1.72
C ILE A 59 -10.03 10.69 -1.57
N CYS A 60 -10.70 10.95 -2.69
CA CYS A 60 -12.13 11.31 -2.73
C CYS A 60 -12.90 10.45 -3.75
N PRO A 61 -13.08 9.14 -3.47
CA PRO A 61 -13.81 8.25 -4.35
C PRO A 61 -15.29 8.62 -4.46
N LEU A 62 -15.84 8.54 -5.68
CA LEU A 62 -17.28 8.61 -5.91
C LEU A 62 -17.87 7.20 -5.81
N GLN A 63 -18.99 7.06 -5.11
CA GLN A 63 -19.68 5.77 -4.92
C GLN A 63 -19.94 5.02 -6.24
N THR A 64 -20.19 5.76 -7.32
CA THR A 64 -20.45 5.19 -8.65
C THR A 64 -19.20 4.75 -9.42
N ARG A 65 -17.98 4.99 -8.90
CA ARG A 65 -16.70 4.76 -9.60
C ARG A 65 -15.65 4.03 -8.76
N ALA A 66 -16.01 3.55 -7.57
CA ALA A 66 -15.07 2.95 -6.63
C ALA A 66 -15.55 1.61 -6.07
N SER A 67 -16.07 0.73 -6.93
CA SER A 67 -16.30 -0.66 -6.52
C SER A 67 -14.96 -1.34 -6.19
N ASN A 68 -14.96 -2.34 -5.31
CA ASN A 68 -13.74 -3.07 -4.94
C ASN A 68 -12.99 -3.60 -6.17
N ILE A 69 -13.72 -4.14 -7.15
CA ILE A 69 -13.15 -4.61 -8.42
C ILE A 69 -12.43 -3.48 -9.16
N GLN A 70 -13.06 -2.29 -9.24
CA GLN A 70 -12.48 -1.15 -9.95
C GLN A 70 -11.25 -0.57 -9.23
N VAL A 71 -11.29 -0.50 -7.90
CA VAL A 71 -10.17 -0.04 -7.06
C VAL A 71 -8.96 -0.96 -7.24
N VAL A 72 -9.19 -2.26 -7.16
CA VAL A 72 -8.14 -3.29 -7.32
C VAL A 72 -7.59 -3.30 -8.74
N ALA A 73 -8.45 -3.31 -9.75
CA ALA A 73 -8.04 -3.30 -11.16
C ALA A 73 -7.17 -2.07 -11.50
N THR A 74 -7.60 -0.88 -11.04
CA THR A 74 -6.89 0.37 -11.31
C THR A 74 -5.51 0.38 -10.66
N THR A 75 -5.44 -0.07 -9.40
CA THR A 75 -4.18 -0.14 -8.66
C THR A 75 -3.22 -1.17 -9.25
N ARG A 76 -3.70 -2.37 -9.61
CA ARG A 76 -2.90 -3.39 -10.31
C ARG A 76 -2.35 -2.89 -11.63
N LYS A 77 -3.17 -2.19 -12.43
CA LYS A 77 -2.74 -1.56 -13.69
C LYS A 77 -1.63 -0.53 -13.47
N TYR A 78 -1.76 0.30 -12.43
CA TYR A 78 -0.72 1.25 -12.05
C TYR A 78 0.59 0.55 -11.66
N LEU A 79 0.52 -0.48 -10.80
CA LEU A 79 1.68 -1.24 -10.35
C LEU A 79 2.42 -1.88 -11.52
N ARG A 80 1.71 -2.46 -12.50
CA ARG A 80 2.35 -3.01 -13.72
C ARG A 80 3.00 -1.94 -14.57
N LYS A 81 2.32 -0.80 -14.79
CA LYS A 81 2.83 0.30 -15.62
C LYS A 81 4.13 0.88 -15.02
N HIS A 82 4.23 0.92 -13.70
CA HIS A 82 5.34 1.56 -13.01
C HIS A 82 6.32 0.59 -12.33
N ALA A 83 6.18 -0.72 -12.54
CA ALA A 83 6.98 -1.77 -11.87
C ALA A 83 8.50 -1.55 -11.93
N LYS A 84 9.01 -0.97 -13.03
CA LYS A 84 10.44 -0.67 -13.19
C LYS A 84 10.92 0.51 -12.36
N VAL A 85 10.02 1.41 -11.96
CA VAL A 85 10.32 2.67 -11.27
C VAL A 85 9.94 2.60 -9.79
N THR A 86 8.89 1.84 -9.45
CA THR A 86 8.36 1.73 -8.07
C THR A 86 9.13 0.76 -7.18
N GLY A 87 10.10 0.01 -7.73
CA GLY A 87 10.83 -1.05 -7.02
C GLY A 87 11.61 -0.61 -5.78
N THR A 88 11.85 0.68 -5.58
CA THR A 88 12.59 1.23 -4.43
C THR A 88 11.72 1.92 -3.37
N GLY A 89 10.44 2.20 -3.67
CA GLY A 89 9.51 2.81 -2.71
C GLY A 89 8.92 1.80 -1.73
N ALA A 90 8.41 2.28 -0.60
CA ALA A 90 7.58 1.44 0.29
C ALA A 90 6.24 1.10 -0.41
N PRO A 91 5.74 -0.15 -0.31
CA PRO A 91 4.53 -0.57 -1.03
C PRO A 91 3.30 0.28 -0.72
N SER A 92 3.16 0.73 0.52
CA SER A 92 2.05 1.59 0.94
C SER A 92 2.05 2.94 0.24
N PHE A 93 3.24 3.52 0.00
CA PHE A 93 3.37 4.78 -0.73
C PHE A 93 3.06 4.60 -2.20
N VAL A 94 3.53 3.52 -2.81
CA VAL A 94 3.26 3.24 -4.22
C VAL A 94 1.76 3.00 -4.45
N VAL A 95 1.09 2.28 -3.54
CA VAL A 95 -0.37 2.08 -3.59
C VAL A 95 -1.11 3.39 -3.32
N ARG A 96 -0.66 4.21 -2.37
CA ARG A 96 -1.22 5.56 -2.14
C ARG A 96 -1.16 6.39 -3.41
N ASP A 97 0.00 6.45 -4.06
CA ASP A 97 0.18 7.26 -5.27
C ASP A 97 -0.77 6.79 -6.39
N ALA A 98 -0.91 5.47 -6.57
CA ALA A 98 -1.88 4.88 -7.50
C ALA A 98 -3.33 5.30 -7.21
N LEU A 99 -3.72 5.28 -5.94
CA LEU A 99 -5.06 5.62 -5.50
C LEU A 99 -5.33 7.14 -5.56
N GLN A 100 -4.33 7.96 -5.30
CA GLN A 100 -4.42 9.42 -5.44
C GLN A 100 -4.55 9.84 -6.90
N GLU A 101 -3.86 9.16 -7.83
CA GLU A 101 -4.04 9.37 -9.27
C GLU A 101 -5.45 8.99 -9.72
N ALA A 102 -5.98 7.86 -9.21
CA ALA A 102 -7.28 7.33 -9.62
C ALA A 102 -8.47 8.08 -9.00
N PHE A 103 -8.35 8.51 -7.74
CA PHE A 103 -9.44 9.07 -6.94
C PHE A 103 -9.04 10.42 -6.32
N PRO A 104 -8.63 11.42 -7.12
CA PRO A 104 -8.15 12.68 -6.58
C PRO A 104 -9.27 13.44 -5.88
N CYS A 105 -8.95 14.05 -4.75
CA CYS A 105 -9.77 15.12 -4.20
C CYS A 105 -9.70 16.34 -5.12
N LYS A 106 -10.85 16.95 -5.42
CA LYS A 106 -10.86 18.27 -6.07
C LYS A 106 -10.05 19.22 -5.19
N ARG A 107 -9.08 19.94 -5.77
CA ARG A 107 -8.42 21.06 -5.08
C ARG A 107 -9.52 22.00 -4.59
N ARG A 108 -9.43 22.41 -3.33
CA ARG A 108 -10.23 23.54 -2.82
C ARG A 108 -9.82 24.80 -3.56
#